data_AF-A0A838VAK4-F1
#
_entry.id   AF-A0A838VAK4-F1
#
_cell.length_a   1.000
_cell.length_b   1.000
_cell.length_c   1.000
_cell.angle_alpha   90.00
_cell.angle_beta   90.00
_cell.angle_gamma   90.00
#
_symmetry.space_group_name_H-M   'P 1'
#
loop_
_entity.id
_entity.type
_entity.pdbx_description
1 polymer ?
#
loop_
_entity_poly.entity_id
_entity_poly.type
_entity_poly.pdbx_seq_one_letter_code
_entity_poly.pdbx_strand_id
1 'polypeptide(L)'
;MPFDAMLECFREADVVITHAGVGSILCARSEGHVPLVVPRRHDLGEHVDEHQAELTRALAARGGVVAVWETANLAAAGAAAPPRRAVGETPEPRLCPSVREALTGERHQPSEA
;
A
#
# COMPACT_ATOMS: atom_id res chain seq x y z
N MET A 1 -17.50 6.15 -9.09
CA MET A 1 -16.86 5.00 -9.77
C MET A 1 -17.11 3.77 -8.92
N PRO A 2 -17.62 2.66 -9.49
CA PRO A 2 -17.71 1.37 -8.80
C PRO A 2 -16.33 0.83 -8.40
N PHE A 3 -16.25 0.01 -7.35
CA PHE A 3 -14.97 -0.50 -6.86
C PHE A 3 -14.22 -1.34 -7.91
N ASP A 4 -14.92 -2.23 -8.60
CA ASP A 4 -14.31 -3.09 -9.64
C ASP A 4 -13.73 -2.27 -10.79
N ALA A 5 -14.39 -1.19 -11.18
CA ALA A 5 -13.88 -0.28 -12.21
C ALA A 5 -12.59 0.43 -11.74
N MET A 6 -12.47 0.72 -10.45
CA MET A 6 -11.24 1.28 -9.88
C MET A 6 -10.11 0.26 -9.86
N LEU A 7 -10.40 -1.00 -9.53
CA LEU A 7 -9.43 -2.10 -9.58
C LEU A 7 -8.90 -2.32 -11.00
N GLU A 8 -9.77 -2.25 -12.02
CA GLU A 8 -9.33 -2.35 -13.41
C GLU A 8 -8.37 -1.21 -13.78
N CYS A 9 -8.64 0.03 -13.32
CA CYS A 9 -7.69 1.12 -13.50
C CYS A 9 -6.32 0.84 -12.86
N PHE A 10 -6.27 0.22 -11.68
CA PHE A 10 -4.99 -0.17 -11.08
C PHE A 10 -4.29 -1.27 -11.89
N ARG A 11 -5.03 -2.23 -12.43
CA ARG A 11 -4.48 -3.32 -13.24
C ARG A 11 -3.89 -2.85 -14.56
N GLU A 12 -4.57 -1.91 -15.23
CA GLU A 12 -4.15 -1.37 -16.53
C GLU A 12 -3.09 -0.25 -16.42
N ALA A 13 -2.97 0.42 -15.27
CA ALA A 13 -2.02 1.51 -15.10
C ALA A 13 -0.56 1.03 -15.24
N ASP A 14 0.28 1.88 -15.82
CA ASP A 14 1.74 1.72 -15.81
C ASP A 14 2.35 2.21 -14.49
N VAL A 15 1.82 3.30 -13.95
CA VAL A 15 2.27 3.97 -12.72
C VAL A 15 1.06 4.43 -11.92
N VAL A 16 1.11 4.19 -10.61
CA VAL A 16 0.09 4.67 -9.67
C VAL A 16 0.63 5.81 -8.83
N ILE A 17 -0.10 6.93 -8.82
CA ILE A 17 0.17 8.09 -7.97
C ILE A 17 -1.02 8.29 -7.05
N THR A 18 -0.79 8.43 -5.76
CA THR A 18 -1.87 8.65 -4.79
C THR A 18 -1.39 9.47 -3.59
N HIS A 19 -2.32 9.94 -2.77
CA HIS A 19 -1.99 10.41 -1.42
C HIS A 19 -1.84 9.21 -0.47
N ALA A 20 -1.54 9.44 0.81
CA ALA A 20 -1.30 8.36 1.78
C ALA A 20 -2.59 7.64 2.25
N GLY A 21 -3.55 7.41 1.34
CA GLY A 21 -4.75 6.65 1.60
C GLY A 21 -4.43 5.14 1.66
N VAL A 22 -4.57 4.54 2.85
CA VAL A 22 -4.24 3.13 3.10
C VAL A 22 -4.89 2.19 2.07
N GLY A 23 -6.19 2.35 1.81
CA GLY A 23 -6.92 1.50 0.85
C GLY A 23 -6.34 1.58 -0.57
N SER A 24 -6.06 2.79 -1.06
CA SER A 24 -5.48 2.99 -2.40
C SER A 24 -4.06 2.42 -2.49
N ILE A 25 -3.25 2.58 -1.45
CA ILE A 25 -1.91 1.99 -1.39
C ILE A 25 -2.00 0.46 -1.44
N LEU A 26 -2.91 -0.15 -0.66
CA LEU A 26 -3.09 -1.60 -0.65
C LEU A 26 -3.59 -2.13 -1.99
N CYS A 27 -4.54 -1.47 -2.63
CA CYS A 27 -5.04 -1.86 -3.97
C CYS A 27 -3.95 -1.75 -5.04
N ALA A 28 -3.15 -0.68 -5.02
CA ALA A 28 -2.02 -0.55 -5.94
C ALA A 28 -1.01 -1.69 -5.73
N ARG A 29 -0.70 -1.99 -4.47
CA ARG A 29 0.22 -3.06 -4.08
C ARG A 29 -0.27 -4.44 -4.49
N SER A 30 -1.56 -4.73 -4.35
CA SER A 30 -2.14 -6.02 -4.77
C SER A 30 -2.05 -6.22 -6.28
N GLU A 31 -2.13 -5.14 -7.07
CA GLU A 31 -1.95 -5.17 -8.53
C GLU A 31 -0.47 -5.08 -8.98
N GLY A 32 0.48 -5.21 -8.04
CA GLY A 32 1.92 -5.31 -8.31
C GLY A 32 2.67 -3.99 -8.36
N HIS A 33 2.02 -2.87 -8.03
CA HIS A 33 2.63 -1.54 -8.06
C HIS A 33 3.44 -1.22 -6.80
N VAL A 34 4.48 -0.40 -6.97
CA VAL A 34 5.09 0.39 -5.89
C VAL A 34 4.64 1.84 -6.11
N PRO A 35 3.52 2.29 -5.49
CA PRO A 35 2.92 3.57 -5.83
C PRO A 35 3.81 4.75 -5.41
N LEU A 36 3.73 5.83 -6.17
CA LEU A 36 4.26 7.14 -5.80
C LEU A 36 3.27 7.81 -4.85
N VAL A 37 3.68 8.05 -3.60
CA VAL A 37 2.81 8.59 -2.56
C VAL A 37 3.19 10.03 -2.27
N VAL A 38 2.22 10.93 -2.46
CA VAL A 38 2.28 12.36 -2.11
C VAL A 38 1.42 12.57 -0.86
N PRO A 39 1.97 12.43 0.37
CA PRO A 39 1.19 12.56 1.59
C PRO A 39 0.66 13.98 1.75
N ARG A 40 -0.59 14.11 2.19
CA ARG A 40 -1.09 15.39 2.69
C ARG A 40 -0.40 15.72 4.01
N ARG A 41 -0.08 16.99 4.23
CA ARG A 41 0.64 17.43 5.42
C ARG A 41 -0.26 18.23 6.37
N HIS A 42 -0.15 17.94 7.66
CA HIS A 42 -0.88 18.68 8.69
C HIS A 42 -0.36 20.12 8.83
N ASP A 43 0.95 20.32 8.70
CA ASP A 43 1.57 21.66 8.80
C ASP A 43 1.16 22.61 7.64
N LEU A 44 0.65 22.05 6.53
CA LEU A 44 0.03 22.80 5.43
C LEU A 44 -1.50 22.90 5.55
N GLY A 45 -2.11 22.33 6.58
CA GLY A 45 -3.56 22.33 6.80
C GLY A 45 -4.36 21.42 5.87
N GLU A 46 -3.71 20.44 5.21
CA GLU A 46 -4.34 19.55 4.22
C GLU A 46 -5.01 18.33 4.86
N HIS A 47 -4.61 18.00 6.09
CA HIS A 47 -5.13 16.88 6.86
C HIS A 47 -5.25 17.23 8.35
N VAL A 48 -6.06 16.46 9.08
CA VAL A 48 -6.35 16.69 10.50
C VAL A 48 -5.20 16.33 11.43
N ASP A 49 -4.29 15.47 10.97
CA ASP A 49 -3.12 14.99 11.70
C ASP A 49 -1.98 14.59 10.74
N GLU A 50 -0.84 14.21 11.30
CA GLU A 50 0.38 13.87 10.56
C GLU A 50 0.47 12.37 10.18
N HIS A 51 -0.57 11.58 10.42
CA HIS A 51 -0.54 10.13 10.22
C HIS A 51 -0.29 9.74 8.76
N GLN A 52 -0.71 10.56 7.79
CA GLN A 52 -0.40 10.34 6.36
C GLN A 52 1.11 10.35 6.09
N ALA A 53 1.84 11.28 6.70
CA ALA A 53 3.27 11.38 6.54
C ALA A 53 3.98 10.24 7.29
N GLU A 54 3.53 9.88 8.50
CA GLU A 54 4.05 8.75 9.26
C GLU A 54 3.90 7.42 8.52
N LEU A 55 2.71 7.15 7.99
CA LEU A 55 2.43 5.98 7.15
C LEU A 55 3.36 5.96 5.93
N THR A 56 3.49 7.09 5.25
CA THR A 56 4.33 7.22 4.05
C THR A 56 5.80 6.92 4.37
N ARG A 57 6.35 7.49 5.44
CA ARG A 57 7.72 7.20 5.90
C ARG A 57 7.89 5.71 6.23
N ALA A 58 6.95 5.15 6.98
CA ALA A 58 7.00 3.75 7.42
C ALA A 58 6.96 2.77 6.23
N LEU A 59 6.13 3.03 5.21
CA LEU A 59 6.05 2.18 4.02
C LEU A 59 7.22 2.40 3.08
N ALA A 60 7.71 3.63 2.93
CA ALA A 60 8.87 3.93 2.09
C ALA A 60 10.13 3.25 2.63
N ALA A 61 10.34 3.23 3.95
CA ALA A 61 11.45 2.53 4.60
C ALA A 61 11.46 1.02 4.31
N ARG A 62 10.32 0.43 3.94
CA ARG A 62 10.17 -1.00 3.60
C ARG A 62 10.16 -1.25 2.09
N GLY A 63 10.35 -0.23 1.26
CA GLY A 63 10.23 -0.31 -0.20
C GLY A 63 8.80 -0.61 -0.67
N GLY A 64 7.80 -0.33 0.17
CA GLY A 64 6.39 -0.52 -0.17
C GLY A 64 5.86 0.60 -1.07
N VAL A 65 6.40 1.81 -0.94
CA VAL A 65 5.99 3.00 -1.71
C VAL A 65 7.22 3.85 -2.03
N VAL A 66 7.09 4.76 -2.99
CA VAL A 66 8.05 5.85 -3.21
C VAL A 66 7.44 7.12 -2.65
N ALA A 67 8.05 7.71 -1.60
CA ALA A 67 7.57 8.95 -1.01
C ALA A 67 7.99 10.16 -1.87
N VAL A 68 7.02 11.01 -2.21
CA VAL A 68 7.22 12.27 -2.95
C VAL A 68 6.70 13.42 -2.09
N TRP A 69 7.62 14.10 -1.40
CA TRP A 69 7.28 15.19 -0.45
C TRP A 69 6.98 16.52 -1.13
N GLU A 70 7.57 16.74 -2.30
CA GLU A 70 7.42 17.97 -3.08
C GLU A 70 6.86 17.62 -4.45
N THR A 71 5.72 18.21 -4.80
CA THR A 71 5.02 17.95 -6.07
C THR A 71 5.86 18.33 -7.30
N ALA A 72 6.78 19.28 -7.15
CA ALA A 72 7.76 19.63 -8.17
C ALA A 72 8.64 18.43 -8.61
N ASN A 73 8.84 17.44 -7.73
CA ASN A 73 9.62 16.24 -8.02
C ASN A 73 8.78 15.11 -8.63
N LEU A 74 7.46 15.27 -8.73
CA LEU A 74 6.56 14.19 -9.13
C LEU A 74 6.81 13.71 -10.57
N ALA A 75 7.11 14.61 -11.49
CA ALA A 75 7.40 14.26 -12.88
C ALA A 75 8.66 13.38 -12.99
N ALA A 76 9.73 13.74 -12.27
CA ALA A 76 10.96 12.95 -12.21
C ALA A 76 10.72 11.59 -11.54
N ALA A 77 9.95 11.56 -10.45
CA ALA A 77 9.58 10.32 -9.76
C ALA A 77 8.72 9.39 -10.66
N GLY A 78 7.81 9.96 -11.45
CA GLY A 78 7.01 9.24 -12.46
C GLY A 78 7.87 8.59 -13.53
N ALA A 79 8.84 9.32 -14.07
CA ALA A 79 9.78 8.80 -15.06
C ALA A 79 10.70 7.70 -14.50
N ALA A 80 11.02 7.76 -13.20
CA ALA A 80 11.85 6.78 -12.50
C ALA A 80 11.03 5.74 -11.70
N ALA A 81 9.72 5.63 -11.97
CA ALA A 81 8.85 4.75 -11.21
C ALA A 81 9.30 3.29 -11.33
N PRO A 82 9.30 2.52 -10.23
CA PRO A 82 9.61 1.09 -10.30
C PRO A 82 8.64 0.38 -11.24
N PRO A 83 9.13 -0.55 -12.09
CA PRO A 83 8.25 -1.30 -12.96
C PRO A 83 7.27 -2.16 -12.14
N ARG A 84 6.04 -2.27 -12.64
CA ARG A 84 5.01 -3.14 -12.07
C ARG A 84 5.53 -4.58 -12.00
N ARG A 85 5.41 -5.20 -10.84
CA ARG A 85 5.76 -6.61 -10.66
C ARG A 85 4.62 -7.48 -11.17
N ALA A 86 4.94 -8.66 -11.69
CA ALA A 86 3.93 -9.66 -11.98
C ALA A 86 3.13 -9.96 -10.71
N VAL A 87 1.81 -9.91 -10.82
CA VAL A 87 0.91 -10.31 -9.74
C VAL A 87 0.96 -11.83 -9.65
N GLY A 88 1.66 -12.36 -8.65
CA GLY A 88 1.60 -13.76 -8.29
C GLY A 88 0.43 -14.03 -7.33
N GLU A 89 0.18 -15.29 -7.00
CA GLU A 89 -0.70 -15.62 -5.86
C GLU A 89 -0.16 -14.92 -4.60
N THR A 90 -0.97 -14.02 -4.03
CA THR A 90 -0.69 -13.48 -2.71
C THR A 90 -0.63 -14.66 -1.75
N PRO A 91 0.46 -14.87 -1.00
CA PRO A 91 0.50 -15.91 0.00
C PRO A 91 -0.67 -15.70 0.96
N GLU A 92 -1.40 -16.77 1.26
CA GLU A 92 -2.44 -16.77 2.28
C GLU A 92 -1.93 -16.00 3.52
N PRO A 93 -2.67 -14.98 3.99
CA PRO A 93 -2.22 -14.18 5.12
C PRO A 93 -1.97 -15.12 6.30
N ARG A 94 -0.73 -15.11 6.80
CA ARG A 94 -0.37 -15.89 7.98
C ARG A 94 -0.95 -15.20 9.20
N LEU A 95 -2.19 -15.54 9.52
CA LEU A 95 -2.82 -15.15 10.77
C LEU A 95 -2.01 -15.75 11.93
N CYS A 96 -1.74 -14.93 12.94
CA CYS A 96 -1.15 -15.45 14.18
C CYS A 96 -2.10 -16.47 14.81
N PRO A 97 -1.59 -17.42 15.63
CA PRO A 97 -2.39 -18.52 16.16
C PRO A 97 -3.67 -18.07 16.86
N SER A 98 -3.60 -17.01 17.67
CA SER A 98 -4.76 -16.47 18.39
C SER A 98 -5.86 -15.92 17.47
N VAL A 99 -5.48 -15.24 16.38
CA VAL A 99 -6.45 -14.71 15.40
C VAL A 99 -7.04 -15.85 14.58
N ARG A 100 -6.24 -16.84 14.20
CA ARG A 100 -6.72 -18.04 13.48
C ARG A 100 -7.72 -18.82 14.33
N GLU A 101 -7.40 -19.08 15.59
CA GLU A 101 -8.27 -19.77 16.55
C GLU A 101 -9.59 -19.01 16.73
N ALA A 102 -9.54 -17.69 16.92
CA ALA A 102 -10.74 -16.88 17.10
C ALA A 102 -11.68 -16.91 15.87
N LEU A 103 -11.12 -16.98 14.66
CA LEU A 103 -11.91 -16.99 13.42
C LEU A 103 -12.43 -18.38 13.03
N THR A 104 -11.67 -19.44 13.32
CA THR A 104 -11.97 -20.81 12.84
C THR A 104 -12.52 -21.73 13.93
N GLY A 105 -12.32 -21.38 15.20
CA GLY A 105 -12.60 -22.26 16.35
C GLY A 105 -11.58 -23.39 16.51
N GLU A 106 -10.58 -23.51 15.63
CA GLU A 106 -9.55 -24.54 15.69
C GLU A 106 -8.41 -24.08 16.59
N ARG A 107 -8.24 -24.75 17.75
CA ARG A 107 -7.08 -24.50 18.60
C ARG A 107 -5.82 -25.02 17.92
N HIS A 108 -4.86 -24.13 17.70
CA HIS A 108 -3.54 -24.52 17.22
C HIS A 108 -2.84 -25.37 18.29
N GLN A 109 -2.78 -26.68 18.11
CA GLN A 109 -1.91 -27.53 18.92
C GLN A 109 -0.45 -27.25 18.50
N PRO A 110 0.43 -26.80 19.40
CA PRO A 110 1.83 -26.62 19.07
C PRO A 110 2.42 -27.98 18.68
N SER A 111 3.13 -28.04 17.55
CA SER A 111 3.94 -29.19 17.19
C SER A 111 5.08 -29.29 18.20
N GLU A 112 5.05 -30.31 19.06
CA GLU A 112 6.20 -30.67 19.89
C GLU A 112 7.36 -31.07 18.98
N ALA A 113 8.51 -30.42 19.18
CA ALA A 113 9.82 -30.79 18.66
C ALA A 113 10.82 -30.72 19.81
#